data_AF-A0A847I4P8-F1
#
_entry.id   AF-A0A847I4P8-F1
#
_cell.length_a   1.000
_cell.length_b   1.000
_cell.length_c   1.000
_cell.angle_alpha   90.00
_cell.angle_beta   90.00
_cell.angle_gamma   90.00
#
_symmetry.space_group_name_H-M   'P 1'
#
loop_
_entity.id
_entity.type
_entity.pdbx_description
1 polymer ?
#
loop_
_entity_poly.entity_id
_entity_poly.type
_entity_poly.pdbx_seq_one_letter_code
_entity_poly.pdbx_strand_id
1 'polypeptide(L)'
;MTSGKEAANMSASPSELEQVLHDYMDVTRRLQETHEALQREVVRLRDELAAKNRELEVGRRLAALGELAAGLAHEVRNPLGAIQLYSGLLKQKCAQLEPALGLIEKMELGIQAIDAVVRDALALAPRCRPGCVHLLSETIAATQNNCRQKLQEHQVRLVVRMPKRAVYVRAEP
;
A
#
# COMPACT_ATOMS: atom_id res chain seq x y z
N MET A 1 9.97 -70.61 -60.21
CA MET A 1 9.13 -69.97 -61.25
C MET A 1 7.69 -70.24 -60.83
N THR A 2 6.82 -69.29 -60.51
CA THR A 2 6.62 -67.87 -60.88
C THR A 2 5.99 -67.14 -59.67
N SER A 3 6.68 -66.24 -58.98
CA SER A 3 6.66 -64.78 -59.15
C SER A 3 5.40 -64.18 -59.81
N GLY A 4 4.76 -63.27 -59.07
CA GLY A 4 4.36 -61.96 -59.63
C GLY A 4 2.86 -61.71 -59.85
N LYS A 5 2.23 -61.00 -58.89
CA LYS A 5 1.42 -59.78 -59.09
C LYS A 5 0.74 -59.43 -57.75
N GLU A 6 1.34 -58.62 -56.89
CA GLU A 6 1.48 -57.15 -56.95
C GLU A 6 0.18 -56.37 -57.16
N ALA A 7 0.06 -55.37 -56.28
CA ALA A 7 -0.82 -54.22 -56.27
C ALA A 7 -2.27 -54.48 -55.84
N ALA A 8 -2.45 -54.46 -54.51
CA ALA A 8 -3.66 -53.96 -53.88
C ALA A 8 -4.02 -52.60 -54.50
N ASN A 9 -5.03 -52.61 -55.37
CA ASN A 9 -5.58 -51.40 -55.98
C ASN A 9 -6.43 -50.68 -54.92
N MET A 10 -5.78 -49.94 -54.03
CA MET A 10 -6.42 -48.87 -53.25
C MET A 10 -6.62 -47.66 -54.17
N SER A 11 -7.58 -47.75 -55.09
CA SER A 11 -8.10 -46.54 -55.73
C SER A 11 -9.13 -45.95 -54.78
N ALA A 12 -8.72 -44.97 -53.97
CA ALA A 12 -9.64 -44.20 -53.15
C ALA A 12 -10.79 -43.66 -54.03
N SER A 13 -12.01 -43.87 -53.57
CA SER A 13 -13.21 -43.41 -54.29
C SER A 13 -13.18 -41.89 -54.34
N PRO A 14 -13.60 -41.23 -55.43
CA PRO A 14 -13.69 -39.76 -55.48
C PRO A 14 -14.44 -39.15 -54.28
N SER A 15 -15.43 -39.85 -53.73
CA SER A 15 -16.18 -39.41 -52.54
C SER A 15 -15.41 -39.52 -51.22
N GLU A 16 -14.47 -40.46 -51.08
CA GLU A 16 -13.64 -40.61 -49.87
C GLU A 16 -12.64 -39.46 -49.77
N LEU A 17 -12.07 -39.06 -50.90
CA LEU A 17 -11.19 -37.89 -50.98
C LEU A 17 -11.96 -36.59 -50.69
N GLU A 18 -13.20 -36.48 -51.19
CA GLU A 18 -14.08 -35.33 -50.94
C GLU A 18 -14.45 -35.22 -49.44
N GLN A 19 -14.75 -36.34 -48.78
CA GLN A 19 -15.03 -36.37 -47.34
C GLN A 19 -13.81 -35.95 -46.51
N VAL A 20 -12.61 -36.46 -46.83
CA VAL A 20 -11.38 -36.10 -46.11
C VAL A 20 -11.03 -34.61 -46.30
N LEU A 21 -11.21 -34.08 -47.51
CA LEU A 21 -11.02 -32.66 -47.76
C LEU A 21 -12.01 -31.80 -46.97
N HIS A 22 -13.27 -32.21 -46.88
CA HIS A 22 -14.28 -31.55 -46.07
C HIS A 22 -13.90 -31.53 -44.59
N ASP A 23 -13.53 -32.68 -44.03
CA ASP A 23 -13.12 -32.81 -42.62
C ASP A 23 -11.86 -31.97 -42.32
N TYR A 24 -10.90 -31.95 -43.26
CA TYR A 24 -9.70 -31.12 -43.15
C TYR A 24 -10.02 -29.61 -43.18
N MET A 25 -10.89 -29.18 -44.10
CA MET A 25 -11.35 -27.79 -44.18
C MET A 25 -12.09 -27.37 -42.90
N ASP A 26 -12.90 -28.26 -42.32
CA ASP A 26 -13.60 -28.02 -41.06
C ASP A 26 -12.64 -27.86 -39.87
N VAL A 27 -11.65 -28.75 -39.74
CA VAL A 27 -10.63 -28.64 -38.69
C VAL A 27 -9.83 -27.35 -38.85
N THR A 28 -9.43 -27.01 -40.07
CA THR A 28 -8.67 -25.79 -40.36
C THR A 28 -9.47 -24.54 -40.00
N ARG A 29 -10.77 -24.51 -40.34
CA ARG A 29 -11.68 -23.43 -39.96
C ARG A 29 -11.82 -23.30 -38.45
N ARG A 30 -12.05 -24.40 -37.72
CA ARG A 30 -12.14 -24.37 -36.25
C ARG A 30 -10.84 -23.92 -35.59
N LEU A 31 -9.69 -24.32 -36.14
CA LEU A 31 -8.38 -23.87 -35.67
C LEU A 31 -8.22 -22.36 -35.88
N GLN A 32 -8.57 -21.84 -37.06
CA GLN A 32 -8.53 -20.42 -37.38
C GLN A 32 -9.43 -19.61 -36.45
N GLU A 33 -10.68 -20.02 -36.25
CA GLU A 33 -11.63 -19.38 -35.35
C GLU A 33 -11.12 -19.35 -33.90
N THR A 34 -10.54 -20.47 -33.43
CA THR A 34 -9.96 -20.57 -32.08
C THR A 34 -8.72 -19.70 -31.95
N HIS A 35 -7.89 -19.63 -32.98
CA HIS A 35 -6.70 -18.78 -33.01
C HIS A 35 -7.08 -17.30 -32.92
N GLU A 36 -8.08 -16.87 -33.70
CA GLU A 36 -8.60 -15.50 -33.67
C GLU A 36 -9.26 -15.16 -32.32
N ALA A 37 -9.97 -16.10 -31.71
CA ALA A 37 -10.52 -15.93 -30.37
C ALA A 37 -9.41 -15.76 -29.31
N LEU A 38 -8.37 -16.61 -29.35
CA LEU A 38 -7.25 -16.52 -28.43
C LEU A 38 -6.45 -15.22 -28.63
N GLN A 39 -6.23 -14.80 -29.88
CA GLN A 39 -5.57 -13.52 -30.18
C GLN A 39 -6.34 -12.34 -29.59
N ARG A 40 -7.67 -12.31 -29.74
CA ARG A 40 -8.53 -11.29 -29.13
C ARG A 40 -8.41 -11.29 -27.61
N GLU A 41 -8.40 -12.47 -27.00
CA GLU A 41 -8.29 -12.59 -25.54
C GLU A 41 -6.91 -12.13 -25.03
N VAL A 42 -5.84 -12.46 -25.76
CA VAL A 42 -4.49 -11.98 -25.42
C VAL A 42 -4.40 -10.46 -25.48
N VAL A 43 -5.01 -9.82 -26.48
CA VAL A 43 -5.07 -8.35 -26.56
C VAL A 43 -5.84 -7.78 -25.37
N ARG A 44 -7.03 -8.33 -25.07
CA ARG A 44 -7.86 -7.91 -23.94
C ARG A 44 -7.10 -7.98 -22.61
N LEU A 45 -6.45 -9.12 -22.33
CA LEU A 45 -5.69 -9.33 -21.11
C LEU A 45 -4.45 -8.44 -21.01
N ARG A 46 -3.78 -8.17 -22.13
CA ARG A 46 -2.65 -7.22 -22.17
C ARG A 46 -3.09 -5.81 -21.82
N ASP A 47 -4.23 -5.37 -22.34
CA ASP A 47 -4.77 -4.04 -22.03
C ASP A 47 -5.20 -3.93 -20.56
N GLU A 48 -5.86 -4.97 -20.03
CA GLU A 48 -6.24 -5.03 -18.62
C GLU A 48 -5.01 -5.02 -17.70
N LEU A 49 -3.99 -5.81 -18.03
CA LEU A 49 -2.73 -5.83 -17.29
C LEU A 49 -2.01 -4.48 -17.35
N ALA A 50 -2.00 -3.82 -18.52
CA ALA A 50 -1.40 -2.50 -18.67
C ALA A 50 -2.14 -1.43 -17.86
N ALA A 51 -3.48 -1.50 -17.79
CA ALA A 51 -4.28 -0.61 -16.94
C ALA A 51 -3.98 -0.83 -15.46
N LYS A 52 -3.97 -2.09 -15.00
CA LYS A 52 -3.67 -2.44 -13.61
C LYS A 52 -2.25 -2.07 -13.20
N ASN A 53 -1.27 -2.26 -14.08
CA ASN A 53 0.11 -1.84 -13.82
C ASN A 53 0.23 -0.32 -13.64
N ARG A 54 -0.51 0.48 -14.42
CA ARG A 54 -0.54 1.94 -14.25
C ARG A 54 -1.17 2.33 -12.91
N GLU A 55 -2.27 1.72 -12.51
CA GLU A 55 -2.89 1.94 -11.20
C GLU A 55 -1.91 1.62 -10.06
N LEU A 56 -1.22 0.48 -10.15
CA LEU A 56 -0.21 0.07 -9.18
C LEU A 56 0.97 1.03 -9.13
N GLU A 57 1.44 1.51 -10.28
CA GLU A 57 2.54 2.47 -10.33
C GLU A 57 2.17 3.80 -9.67
N VAL A 58 0.98 4.32 -9.94
CA VAL A 58 0.46 5.52 -9.27
C VAL A 58 0.36 5.29 -7.76
N GLY A 59 -0.19 4.15 -7.33
CA GLY A 59 -0.27 3.79 -5.92
C GLY A 59 1.10 3.72 -5.23
N ARG A 60 2.11 3.11 -5.88
CA ARG A 60 3.49 3.03 -5.38
C ARG A 60 4.13 4.41 -5.26
N ARG A 61 3.92 5.30 -6.23
CA ARG A 61 4.46 6.68 -6.17
C ARG A 61 3.85 7.46 -5.02
N LEU A 62 2.54 7.38 -4.84
CA LEU A 62 1.83 8.05 -3.75
C LEU A 62 2.27 7.50 -2.38
N ALA A 63 2.45 6.19 -2.27
CA ALA A 63 2.99 5.53 -1.09
C ALA A 63 4.39 6.03 -0.71
N ALA A 64 5.31 6.05 -1.68
CA ALA A 64 6.67 6.55 -1.48
C ALA A 64 6.66 8.04 -1.06
N LEU A 65 5.77 8.84 -1.65
CA LEU A 65 5.56 10.23 -1.25
C LEU A 65 5.06 10.34 0.20
N GLY A 66 4.17 9.46 0.63
CA GLY A 66 3.69 9.41 2.02
C GLY A 66 4.78 9.02 3.02
N GLU A 67 5.66 8.09 2.67
CA GLU A 67 6.82 7.75 3.51
C GLU A 67 7.81 8.91 3.62
N LEU A 68 8.12 9.59 2.50
CA LEU A 68 8.97 10.77 2.51
C LEU A 68 8.36 11.92 3.31
N ALA A 69 7.05 12.16 3.15
CA ALA A 69 6.32 13.17 3.92
C ALA A 69 6.38 12.85 5.43
N ALA A 70 6.27 11.58 5.82
CA ALA A 70 6.42 11.14 7.20
C ALA A 70 7.83 11.41 7.75
N GLY A 71 8.88 11.11 6.98
CA GLY A 71 10.26 11.43 7.34
C GLY A 71 10.45 12.93 7.54
N LEU A 72 10.03 13.74 6.57
CA LEU A 72 10.11 15.20 6.64
C LEU A 72 9.34 15.76 7.84
N ALA A 73 8.14 15.24 8.11
CA ALA A 73 7.36 15.67 9.25
C ALA A 73 8.07 15.37 10.58
N HIS A 74 8.73 14.22 10.71
CA HIS A 74 9.56 13.94 11.88
C HIS A 74 10.73 14.93 12.00
N GLU A 75 11.41 15.23 10.91
CA GLU A 75 12.50 16.20 10.89
C GLU A 75 12.06 17.63 11.21
N VAL A 76 10.83 18.03 10.83
CA VAL A 76 10.24 19.33 11.18
C VAL A 76 9.76 19.37 12.63
N ARG A 77 9.18 18.28 13.13
CA ARG A 77 8.68 18.22 14.51
C ARG A 77 9.81 18.30 15.54
N ASN A 78 11.01 17.86 15.19
CA ASN A 78 12.20 17.94 16.05
C ASN A 78 12.59 19.39 16.44
N PRO A 79 12.91 20.30 15.51
CA PRO A 79 13.20 21.69 15.84
C PRO A 79 12.00 22.40 16.45
N LEU A 80 10.75 22.11 16.04
CA LEU A 80 9.57 22.69 16.68
C LEU A 80 9.47 22.29 18.16
N GLY A 81 9.76 21.03 18.49
CA GLY A 81 9.81 20.56 19.88
C GLY A 81 10.90 21.26 20.70
N ALA A 82 12.07 21.48 20.11
CA ALA A 82 13.15 22.24 20.75
C ALA A 82 12.74 23.71 20.98
N ILE A 83 12.10 24.35 20.00
CA ILE A 83 11.62 25.74 20.12
C ILE A 83 10.51 25.81 21.19
N GLN A 84 9.58 24.85 21.26
CA GLN A 84 8.57 24.79 22.32
C GLN A 84 9.21 24.66 23.71
N LEU A 85 10.23 23.81 23.86
CA LEU A 85 10.96 23.66 25.11
C LEU A 85 11.61 24.99 25.53
N TYR A 86 12.35 25.63 24.63
CA TYR A 86 13.00 26.91 24.93
C TYR A 86 12.01 28.04 25.19
N SER A 87 10.89 28.09 24.45
CA SER A 87 9.79 29.04 24.68
C SER A 87 9.20 28.87 26.08
N GLY A 88 8.94 27.63 26.50
CA GLY A 88 8.43 27.33 27.84
C GLY A 88 9.43 27.70 28.96
N LEU A 89 10.72 27.46 28.76
CA LEU A 89 11.78 27.92 29.68
C LEU A 89 11.85 29.45 29.74
N LEU A 90 11.70 30.13 28.60
CA LEU A 90 11.67 31.59 28.53
C LEU A 90 10.44 32.14 29.29
N LYS A 91 9.28 31.49 29.13
CA LYS A 91 8.04 31.83 29.84
C LYS A 91 8.22 31.80 31.35
N GLN A 92 8.88 30.76 31.86
CA GLN A 92 9.20 30.63 33.29
C GLN A 92 10.16 31.72 33.77
N LYS A 93 11.19 32.05 32.98
CA LYS A 93 12.18 33.08 33.34
C LYS A 93 11.63 34.51 33.25
N CYS A 94 10.68 34.76 32.35
CA CYS A 94 10.08 36.07 32.10
C CYS A 94 8.71 36.24 32.76
N ALA A 95 8.35 35.41 33.75
CA ALA A 95 7.03 35.38 34.36
C ALA A 95 6.55 36.71 34.97
N GLN A 96 7.46 37.66 35.24
CA GLN A 96 7.14 38.99 35.80
C GLN A 96 7.19 40.13 34.77
N LEU A 97 7.46 39.82 33.49
CA LEU A 97 7.52 40.77 32.38
C LEU A 97 6.33 40.55 31.45
N GLU A 98 5.19 41.20 31.74
CA GLU A 98 3.96 41.09 30.94
C GLU A 98 4.16 41.26 29.42
N PRO A 99 4.94 42.26 28.93
CA PRO A 99 5.16 42.41 27.48
C PRO A 99 5.89 41.22 26.85
N ALA A 100 6.82 40.60 27.59
CA ALA A 100 7.56 39.43 27.13
C ALA A 100 6.68 38.18 27.10
N LEU A 101 5.81 38.00 28.10
CA LEU A 101 4.85 36.88 28.14
C LEU A 101 3.90 36.90 26.94
N GLY A 102 3.37 38.06 26.56
CA GLY A 102 2.48 38.16 25.40
C GLY A 102 3.16 37.80 24.06
N LEU A 103 4.47 38.05 23.92
CA LEU A 103 5.25 37.64 22.76
C LEU A 103 5.52 36.12 22.76
N ILE A 104 5.85 35.57 23.92
CA ILE A 104 6.10 34.13 24.10
C ILE A 104 4.84 33.32 23.78
N GLU A 105 3.66 33.75 24.23
CA GLU A 105 2.40 33.08 23.92
C GLU A 105 2.08 33.11 22.42
N LYS A 106 2.37 34.22 21.73
CA LYS A 106 2.22 34.29 20.26
C LYS A 106 3.17 33.32 19.55
N MET A 107 4.39 33.14 20.03
CA MET A 107 5.32 32.14 19.50
C MET A 107 4.79 30.71 19.72
N GLU A 108 4.30 30.41 20.93
CA GLU A 108 3.70 29.10 21.25
C GLU A 108 2.52 28.77 20.33
N LEU A 109 1.61 29.72 20.09
CA LEU A 109 0.48 29.57 19.16
C LEU A 109 0.95 29.33 17.73
N GLY A 110 1.97 30.07 17.26
CA GLY A 110 2.53 29.88 15.92
C GLY A 110 3.12 28.48 15.73
N ILE A 111 3.84 27.96 16.73
CA ILE A 111 4.42 26.62 16.67
C ILE A 111 3.31 25.55 16.64
N GLN A 112 2.25 25.72 17.45
CA GLN A 112 1.10 24.81 17.43
C GLN A 112 0.39 24.81 16.07
N ALA A 113 0.25 25.98 15.44
CA ALA A 113 -0.32 26.09 14.10
C ALA A 113 0.53 25.35 13.04
N ILE A 114 1.86 25.51 13.08
CA ILE A 114 2.76 24.79 12.17
C ILE A 114 2.65 23.27 12.37
N ASP A 115 2.63 22.81 13.62
CA ASP A 115 2.51 21.39 13.91
C ASP A 115 1.16 20.81 13.46
N ALA A 116 0.06 21.58 13.54
CA ALA A 116 -1.23 21.20 12.96
C ALA A 116 -1.15 21.06 11.43
N VAL A 117 -0.56 22.03 10.72
CA VAL A 117 -0.36 21.97 9.26
C VAL A 117 0.46 20.74 8.85
N VAL A 118 1.51 20.42 9.60
CA VAL A 118 2.34 19.23 9.36
C VAL A 118 1.53 17.93 9.55
N ARG A 119 0.67 17.86 10.57
CA ARG A 119 -0.22 16.71 10.78
C ARG A 119 -1.24 16.57 9.67
N ASP A 120 -1.86 17.67 9.23
CA ASP A 120 -2.87 17.65 8.17
C ASP A 120 -2.25 17.23 6.83
N ALA A 121 -1.06 17.76 6.50
CA ALA A 121 -0.30 17.33 5.32
C ALA A 121 0.02 15.83 5.34
N LEU A 122 0.33 15.27 6.52
CA LEU A 122 0.54 13.83 6.68
C LEU A 122 -0.74 13.00 6.58
N ALA A 123 -1.90 13.56 6.96
CA ALA A 123 -3.17 12.84 6.90
C ALA A 123 -3.66 12.67 5.45
N LEU A 124 -3.26 13.59 4.55
CA LEU A 124 -3.57 13.54 3.13
C LEU A 124 -2.68 12.59 2.32
N ALA A 125 -1.52 12.20 2.85
CA ALA A 125 -0.56 11.38 2.13
C ALA A 125 -0.86 9.87 2.31
N PRO A 126 -1.07 9.09 1.22
CA PRO A 126 -1.28 7.65 1.31
C PRO A 126 -0.07 6.97 1.94
N ARG A 127 -0.24 6.35 3.10
CA ARG A 127 0.79 5.51 3.70
C ARG A 127 0.68 4.11 3.10
N CYS A 128 1.78 3.56 2.64
CA CYS A 128 1.88 2.13 2.37
C CYS A 128 2.96 1.58 3.27
N ARG A 129 2.67 1.48 4.56
CA ARG A 129 3.50 0.63 5.41
C ARG A 129 2.97 -0.79 5.25
N PRO A 130 3.76 -1.75 4.75
CA PRO A 130 3.37 -3.14 4.88
C PRO A 130 3.11 -3.37 6.38
N GLY A 131 1.87 -3.70 6.75
CA GLY A 131 1.48 -3.80 8.15
C GLY A 131 2.52 -4.64 8.89
N CYS A 132 3.19 -4.03 9.85
CA CYS A 132 4.24 -4.71 10.59
C CYS A 132 3.55 -5.57 11.65
N VAL A 133 4.15 -6.72 11.95
CA VAL A 133 3.62 -7.59 12.99
C VAL A 133 4.13 -7.06 14.33
N HIS A 134 3.22 -6.54 15.15
CA HIS A 134 3.53 -5.99 16.46
C HIS A 134 3.06 -6.94 17.56
N LEU A 135 3.85 -7.07 18.63
CA LEU A 135 3.41 -7.71 19.86
C LEU A 135 2.58 -6.70 20.65
N LEU A 136 1.27 -6.95 20.77
CA LEU A 136 0.30 -6.00 21.31
C LEU A 136 0.66 -5.48 22.72
N SER A 137 1.28 -6.33 23.55
CA SER A 137 1.70 -5.96 24.90
C SER A 137 2.80 -4.89 24.91
N GLU A 138 3.73 -4.91 23.96
CA GLU A 138 4.82 -3.93 23.88
C GLU A 138 4.27 -2.56 23.47
N THR A 139 3.39 -2.53 22.47
CA THR A 139 2.73 -1.31 22.02
C THR A 139 1.93 -0.67 23.15
N ILE A 140 1.15 -1.47 23.88
CA ILE A 140 0.35 -0.96 25.01
C ILE A 140 1.24 -0.44 26.13
N ALA A 141 2.33 -1.13 26.48
CA ALA A 141 3.27 -0.67 27.49
C ALA A 141 3.90 0.67 27.10
N ALA A 142 4.29 0.84 25.83
CA ALA A 142 4.80 2.11 25.31
C ALA A 142 3.76 3.23 25.40
N THR A 143 2.50 2.98 25.01
CA THR A 143 1.41 3.96 25.13
C THR A 143 1.14 4.33 26.60
N GLN A 144 1.12 3.36 27.52
CA GLN A 144 0.96 3.62 28.95
C GLN A 144 2.06 4.53 29.48
N ASN A 145 3.30 4.32 29.03
CA ASN A 145 4.41 5.15 29.47
C ASN A 145 4.28 6.59 28.96
N ASN A 146 3.87 6.78 27.70
CA ASN A 146 3.63 8.09 27.12
C ASN A 146 2.47 8.84 27.79
N CYS A 147 1.42 8.14 28.19
CA CYS A 147 0.25 8.76 28.84
C CYS A 147 0.43 8.95 30.36
N ARG A 148 1.49 8.39 30.96
CA ARG A 148 1.66 8.31 32.43
C ARG A 148 1.53 9.66 33.11
N GLN A 149 2.21 10.68 32.60
CA GLN A 149 2.24 12.01 33.22
C GLN A 149 0.85 12.66 33.24
N LYS A 150 0.16 12.66 32.09
CA LYS A 150 -1.21 13.19 31.97
C LYS A 150 -2.22 12.45 32.85
N LEU A 151 -2.10 11.13 32.95
CA LEU A 151 -2.97 10.30 33.80
C LEU A 151 -2.77 10.62 35.29
N GLN A 152 -1.52 10.87 35.72
CA GLN A 152 -1.21 11.27 37.10
C GLN A 152 -1.75 12.66 37.42
N GLU A 153 -1.55 13.64 36.53
CA GLU A 153 -2.07 15.00 36.69
C GLU A 153 -3.59 15.03 36.89
N HIS A 154 -4.32 14.17 36.20
CA HIS A 154 -5.79 14.12 36.25
C HIS A 154 -6.34 13.03 37.18
N GLN A 155 -5.48 12.38 37.96
CA GLN A 155 -5.84 11.29 38.89
C GLN A 155 -6.64 10.14 38.24
N VAL A 156 -6.38 9.85 36.96
CA VAL A 156 -7.06 8.80 36.20
C VAL A 156 -6.31 7.48 36.32
N ARG A 157 -7.01 6.41 36.73
CA ARG A 157 -6.43 5.06 36.81
C ARG A 157 -6.68 4.28 35.51
N LEU A 158 -5.63 4.05 34.74
CA LEU A 158 -5.68 3.20 33.54
C LEU A 158 -5.49 1.72 33.92
N VAL A 159 -6.50 0.89 33.63
CA VAL A 159 -6.45 -0.56 33.84
C VAL A 159 -6.39 -1.28 32.50
N VAL A 160 -5.31 -2.02 32.27
CA VAL A 160 -5.12 -2.84 31.06
C VAL A 160 -5.35 -4.31 31.41
N ARG A 161 -6.27 -4.96 30.69
CA ARG A 161 -6.51 -6.42 30.80
C ARG A 161 -6.08 -7.08 29.50
N MET A 162 -5.05 -7.93 29.58
CA MET A 162 -4.51 -8.66 28.44
C MET A 162 -4.55 -10.17 28.70
N PRO A 163 -4.79 -11.00 27.67
CA PRO A 163 -4.69 -12.44 27.79
C PRO A 163 -3.22 -12.86 28.02
N LYS A 164 -3.00 -13.99 28.72
CA LYS A 164 -1.64 -14.49 29.02
C LYS A 164 -0.86 -14.96 27.79
N ARG A 165 -1.53 -15.20 26.66
CA ARG A 165 -0.90 -15.57 25.39
C ARG A 165 -0.38 -14.35 24.67
N ALA A 166 0.74 -14.48 23.96
CA ALA A 166 1.23 -13.45 23.06
C ALA A 166 0.18 -13.18 21.96
N VAL A 167 -0.20 -11.91 21.80
CA VAL A 167 -1.13 -11.46 20.76
C VAL A 167 -0.36 -10.61 19.77
N TYR A 168 -0.29 -11.09 18.54
CA TYR A 168 0.36 -10.38 17.44
C TYR A 168 -0.70 -9.71 16.58
N VAL A 169 -0.50 -8.43 16.26
CA VAL A 169 -1.41 -7.66 15.41
C VAL A 169 -0.61 -7.14 14.22
N ARG A 170 -1.17 -7.31 13.03
CA ARG A 170 -0.67 -6.66 11.82
C ARG A 170 -1.40 -5.33 11.67
N ALA A 171 -0.72 -4.24 11.97
CA ALA A 171 -1.28 -2.89 11.94
C ALA A 171 -0.22 -1.88 11.50
N GLU A 172 -0.65 -0.67 11.15
CA GLU A 172 0.26 0.46 11.02
C GLU A 172 0.67 0.93 12.43
N PRO A 173 1.95 1.30 12.65
CA PRO A 173 2.46 1.76 13.96
C PRO A 173 1.84 3.07 14.45
#